data_AF-A0A0P1F469-F1
#
_entry.id   AF-A0A0P1F469-F1
#
_cell.length_a   1.000
_cell.length_b   1.000
_cell.length_c   1.000
_cell.angle_alpha   90.00
_cell.angle_beta   90.00
_cell.angle_gamma   90.00
#
_symmetry.space_group_name_H-M   'P 1'
#
loop_
_entity.id
_entity.type
_entity.pdbx_description
1 polymer ?
#
loop_
_entity_poly.entity_id
_entity_poly.type
_entity_poly.pdbx_seq_one_letter_code
_entity_poly.pdbx_strand_id
1 'polypeptide(L)' 'MIEAVLLGLAMALVIEGLVLALAPRRLEDLIAMIAEIPFETRRMIGLICVGLGVVGVGFVRAVFGG' A
#
# COMPACT_ATOMS: atom_id res chain seq x y z
N MET A 1 11.15 14.14 11.58
CA MET A 1 11.39 13.22 10.42
C MET A 1 11.13 11.76 10.80
N ILE A 2 11.69 11.25 11.90
CA ILE A 2 11.44 9.88 12.39
C ILE A 2 9.97 9.62 12.75
N GLU A 3 9.28 10.60 13.35
CA GLU A 3 7.86 10.48 13.74
C GLU A 3 6.92 10.14 12.57
N ALA A 4 7.08 10.81 11.43
CA ALA A 4 6.26 10.54 10.24
C ALA A 4 6.47 9.12 9.69
N VAL A 5 7.71 8.61 9.78
CA VAL A 5 8.04 7.22 9.38
C VAL A 5 7.39 6.23 10.34
N LEU A 6 7.47 6.48 11.65
CA LEU A 6 6.83 5.65 12.67
C LEU A 6 5.31 5.65 12.53
N LEU A 7 4.69 6.80 12.26
CA LEU A 7 3.26 6.93 12.04
C LEU A 7 2.82 6.19 10.77
N GLY A 8 3.56 6.34 9.68
CA GLY A 8 3.30 5.60 8.43
C GLY A 8 3.39 4.09 8.64
N LEU A 9 4.41 3.62 9.36
CA LEU A 9 4.58 2.21 9.70
C LEU A 9 3.45 1.70 10.61
N ALA A 10 3.07 2.47 11.63
CA ALA A 10 1.98 2.10 12.54
C ALA A 10 0.64 1.99 11.78
N MET A 11 0.35 2.94 10.89
CA MET A 11 -0.85 2.90 10.05
C MET A 11 -0.85 1.69 9.10
N ALA A 12 0.30 1.39 8.48
CA ALA A 12 0.43 0.19 7.64
C ALA A 12 0.12 -1.09 8.45
N LEU A 13 0.69 -1.22 9.65
CA LEU A 13 0.43 -2.36 10.55
C LEU A 13 -1.05 -2.48 10.93
N VAL A 14 -1.72 -1.36 11.23
CA VAL A 14 -3.17 -1.36 11.52
C VAL A 14 -3.94 -1.86 10.31
N ILE A 15 -3.67 -1.33 9.12
CA ILE A 15 -4.39 -1.70 7.89
C ILE A 15 -4.14 -3.17 7.54
N GLU A 16 -2.88 -3.63 7.54
CA GLU A 16 -2.53 -5.02 7.26
C GLU A 16 -3.13 -5.99 8.29
N GLY A 17 -3.07 -5.63 9.59
CA GLY A 17 -3.67 -6.41 10.66
C GLY A 17 -5.20 -6.53 10.52
N LEU A 18 -5.87 -5.43 10.15
CA LEU A 18 -7.32 -5.45 9.87
C LEU A 18 -7.67 -6.31 8.66
N VAL A 19 -6.88 -6.23 7.59
CA VAL A 19 -7.06 -7.05 6.40
C VAL A 19 -6.95 -8.53 6.75
N LEU A 20 -5.94 -8.91 7.55
CA LEU A 20 -5.76 -10.28 8.03
C LEU A 20 -6.87 -10.73 9.00
N ALA A 21 -7.31 -9.85 9.92
CA ALA A 21 -8.30 -10.18 10.94
C ALA A 21 -9.74 -10.28 10.39
N LEU A 22 -10.12 -9.36 9.49
CA LEU A 22 -11.51 -9.22 9.01
C LEU A 22 -11.79 -10.00 7.73
N ALA A 23 -10.77 -10.22 6.89
CA ALA A 23 -10.98 -10.83 5.58
C ALA A 23 -9.89 -11.85 5.20
N PRO A 24 -9.54 -12.81 6.08
CA PRO A 24 -8.46 -13.77 5.80
C PRO A 24 -8.70 -14.55 4.51
N ARG A 25 -9.94 -15.00 4.26
CA ARG A 25 -10.29 -15.78 3.07
C ARG A 25 -10.28 -14.97 1.78
N ARG A 26 -10.63 -13.68 1.84
CA ARG A 26 -10.54 -12.78 0.66
C ARG A 26 -9.09 -12.52 0.28
N LEU A 27 -8.18 -12.54 1.25
CA LEU A 27 -6.76 -12.38 0.99
C LEU A 27 -6.20 -13.55 0.16
N GLU A 28 -6.57 -14.78 0.52
CA GLU A 28 -6.18 -15.99 -0.21
C GLU A 28 -6.63 -15.93 -1.67
N ASP A 29 -7.90 -15.57 -1.90
CA ASP A 29 -8.46 -15.41 -3.25
C ASP A 29 -7.72 -14.32 -4.05
N LEU A 30 -7.40 -13.18 -3.42
CA LEU A 30 -6.63 -12.10 -4.05
C LEU A 30 -5.22 -12.53 -4.43
N ILE A 31 -4.54 -13.28 -3.56
CA ILE A 31 -3.20 -13.79 -3.81
C ILE A 31 -3.22 -14.80 -4.96
N ALA A 32 -4.23 -15.68 -5.01
CA ALA A 32 -4.42 -16.62 -6.11
C ALA A 32 -4.59 -15.87 -7.45
N MET A 33 -5.43 -14.83 -7.48
CA MET A 33 -5.59 -13.98 -8.66
C MET A 33 -4.29 -13.26 -9.05
N ILE A 34 -3.53 -12.73 -8.09
CA ILE A 34 -2.25 -12.06 -8.36
C ILE A 34 -1.20 -13.05 -8.87
N ALA A 35 -1.25 -14.32 -8.42
CA ALA A 35 -0.32 -15.35 -8.85
C ALA A 35 -0.46 -15.70 -10.34
N GLU A 36 -1.66 -15.54 -10.90
CA GLU A 36 -1.93 -15.73 -12.34
C GLU A 36 -1.35 -14.61 -13.22
N ILE A 37 -1.05 -13.45 -12.66
CA ILE A 37 -0.49 -12.31 -13.39
C ILE A 37 0.98 -12.58 -13.77
N PRO A 38 1.47 -12.25 -14.97
CA PRO A 38 2.89 -12.35 -15.32
C PRO A 38 3.80 -11.56 -14.37
N PHE A 39 5.02 -12.05 -14.13
CA PHE A 39 5.97 -11.42 -13.20
C PHE A 39 6.29 -9.96 -13.55
N GLU A 40 6.48 -9.66 -14.84
CA GLU A 40 6.78 -8.30 -15.30
C GLU A 40 5.62 -7.33 -15.03
N THR A 41 4.38 -7.76 -15.28
CA THR A 41 3.18 -6.99 -14.98
C THR A 41 3.03 -6.75 -13.48
N ARG A 42 3.28 -7.76 -12.64
CA ARG A 42 3.28 -7.60 -11.17
C ARG A 42 4.28 -6.54 -10.71
N ARG A 43 5.50 -6.56 -11.27
CA ARG A 43 6.52 -5.54 -11.00
C ARG A 43 6.07 -4.16 -11.43
N MET A 44 5.46 -4.03 -12.61
CA MET A 44 4.98 -2.76 -13.13
C MET A 44 3.87 -2.16 -12.25
N ILE A 45 2.91 -2.99 -11.82
CA ILE A 45 1.85 -2.58 -10.89
C ILE A 45 2.48 -2.04 -9.60
N GLY A 46 3.46 -2.75 -9.03
CA GLY A 46 4.17 -2.30 -7.83
C GLY A 46 4.84 -0.94 -8.02
N LEU A 47 5.54 -0.75 -9.14
CA LEU A 47 6.19 0.53 -9.47
C LEU A 47 5.18 1.68 -9.63
N ILE A 48 4.04 1.42 -10.28
CA ILE A 48 2.96 2.40 -10.43
C ILE A 48 2.38 2.78 -9.05
N CYS A 49 2.10 1.79 -8.19
CA CYS A 49 1.60 2.04 -6.84
C CYS A 49 2.57 2.91 -6.03
N VAL A 50 3.88 2.62 -6.08
CA VAL A 50 4.91 3.44 -5.43
C VAL A 50 4.92 4.87 -5.99
N GLY A 51 4.90 5.01 -7.32
CA GLY A 51 4.89 6.32 -7.98
C GLY A 51 3.67 7.16 -7.57
N LEU A 52 2.48 6.56 -7.58
CA LEU A 52 1.25 7.22 -7.16
C LEU A 52 1.28 7.59 -5.67
N GLY A 53 1.82 6.73 -4.81
CA GLY A 53 1.98 7.02 -3.39
C GLY A 53 2.89 8.23 -3.13
N VAL A 54 4.04 8.31 -3.80
CA VAL A 54 4.97 9.43 -3.68
C VAL A 54 4.33 10.74 -4.17
N VAL A 55 3.69 10.72 -5.33
CA VAL A 55 2.98 11.88 -5.88
C VAL A 55 1.85 12.31 -4.96
N GLY A 56 1.07 11.36 -4.44
CA GLY A 56 -0.04 11.62 -3.52
C GLY A 56 0.42 12.26 -2.21
N VAL A 57 1.47 11.74 -1.57
CA VAL A 57 2.05 12.34 -0.36
C VAL A 57 2.55 13.76 -0.65
N GLY A 58 3.23 13.98 -1.78
CA GLY A 58 3.66 15.30 -2.21
C GLY A 58 2.50 16.27 -2.39
N PHE A 59 1.45 15.84 -3.07
CA PHE A 59 0.24 16.63 -3.31
C PHE A 59 -0.47 17.00 -2.00
N VAL A 60 -0.69 16.04 -1.10
CA VAL A 60 -1.33 16.29 0.20
C VAL A 60 -0.52 17.30 1.01
N ARG A 61 0.81 17.18 1.04
CA ARG A 61 1.67 18.15 1.72
C ARG A 61 1.62 19.53 1.07
N ALA A 62 1.53 19.61 -0.26
CA ALA A 62 1.43 20.89 -0.96
C ALA A 62 0.09 21.61 -0.70
N VAL A 63 -1.02 20.86 -0.58
CA VAL A 63 -2.37 21.43 -0.41
C VAL A 63 -2.69 21.73 1.07
N PHE A 64 -2.26 20.86 1.98
CA PHE A 64 -2.65 20.93 3.40
C PHE A 64 -1.50 21.29 4.35
N GLY A 65 -0.26 21.35 3.87
CA GLY A 65 0.92 21.62 4.69
C GLY A 65 1.24 23.10 4.92
N GLY A 66 0.20 23.95 4.95
CA GLY A 66 0.31 25.35 5.36
C GLY A 66 0.64 25.54 6.83
#